data_AF-A0A8T2C0T2-F1
#
_entry.id   AF-A0A8T2C0T2-F1
#
_cell.length_a   1.000
_cell.length_b   1.000
_cell.length_c   1.000
_cell.angle_alpha   90.00
_cell.angle_beta   90.00
_cell.angle_gamma   90.00
#
_symmetry.space_group_name_H-M   'P 1'
#
loop_
_entity.id
_entity.type
_entity.pdbx_description
1 polymer ?
#
loop_
_entity_poly.entity_id
_entity_poly.type
_entity_poly.pdbx_seq_one_letter_code
_entity_poly.pdbx_strand_id
1 'polypeptide(L)'
;MDSLDLAHTPSFKGGSETFLRNVFENILKTYLRKNPTTERIWELIQSLDNEKICYDHFTFMTLKVEGYGIDSLSSFFMNYGYKIGGGLDFPKKKLRGLWFSPPDVIVPDDGHGLGNGPLPRLVMGEILVDELSPESQAIIRKYLKPEGGKQALLSSILGSLIWEKPTWSEFKQIAEENELAAWAFINGYTMNHLAFAVHRLN
;
A
#
# COMPACT_ATOMS: atom_id res chain seq x y z
N MET A 1 37.71 20.66 -16.55
CA MET A 1 36.76 21.48 -15.78
C MET A 1 35.53 20.62 -15.62
N ASP A 2 35.59 19.74 -14.64
CA ASP A 2 34.56 18.74 -14.42
C ASP A 2 33.40 19.42 -13.71
N SER A 3 32.24 19.45 -14.36
CA SER A 3 31.01 19.84 -13.69
C SER A 3 30.72 18.75 -12.67
N LEU A 4 30.91 19.07 -11.40
CA LEU A 4 30.28 18.37 -10.30
C LEU A 4 28.78 18.38 -10.59
N ASP A 5 28.27 17.24 -11.06
CA ASP A 5 26.83 16.97 -11.13
C ASP A 5 26.29 17.20 -9.72
N LEU A 6 25.58 18.31 -9.54
CA LEU A 6 24.83 18.60 -8.34
C LEU A 6 23.82 17.46 -8.17
N ALA A 7 24.13 16.53 -7.28
CA ALA A 7 23.26 15.43 -6.89
C ALA A 7 21.87 16.02 -6.65
N HIS A 8 20.93 15.62 -7.50
CA HIS A 8 19.56 16.11 -7.49
C HIS A 8 18.95 15.67 -6.16
N THR A 9 19.02 16.53 -5.14
CA THR A 9 18.41 16.21 -3.84
C THR A 9 16.90 16.18 -4.08
N PRO A 10 16.22 15.05 -3.88
CA PRO A 10 14.79 14.97 -4.11
C PRO A 10 14.10 15.99 -3.19
N SER A 11 13.37 16.93 -3.79
CA SER A 11 12.55 17.86 -3.00
C SER A 11 11.28 17.14 -2.57
N PHE A 12 11.35 16.46 -1.42
CA PHE A 12 10.17 15.88 -0.79
C PHE A 12 9.29 17.00 -0.22
N LYS A 13 8.14 17.23 -0.84
CA LYS A 13 7.16 18.22 -0.37
C LYS A 13 6.50 17.80 0.94
N GLY A 14 6.40 16.49 1.18
CA GLY A 14 5.70 15.90 2.32
C GLY A 14 6.46 15.89 3.65
N GLY A 15 7.77 16.18 3.66
CA GLY A 15 8.63 16.08 4.84
C GLY A 15 9.99 15.46 4.53
N SER A 16 10.71 14.98 5.55
CA SER A 16 12.03 14.36 5.38
C SER A 16 11.93 12.92 4.86
N GLU A 17 12.98 12.46 4.17
CA GLU A 17 13.11 11.05 3.76
C GLU A 17 12.97 10.08 4.94
N THR A 18 13.58 10.43 6.08
CA THR A 18 13.50 9.64 7.31
C THR A 18 12.06 9.43 7.76
N PHE A 19 11.19 10.45 7.63
CA PHE A 19 9.79 10.30 7.97
C PHE A 19 9.08 9.32 7.03
N LEU A 20 9.31 9.41 5.72
CA LEU A 20 8.78 8.45 4.74
C LEU A 20 9.19 7.01 5.05
N ARG A 21 10.47 6.80 5.35
CA ARG A 21 11.01 5.48 5.71
C ARG A 21 10.36 4.94 6.98
N ASN A 22 10.21 5.78 8.01
CA ASN A 22 9.48 5.42 9.23
C ASN A 22 8.01 5.05 8.95
N VAL A 23 7.35 5.75 8.01
CA VAL A 23 5.99 5.39 7.59
C VAL A 23 5.96 3.99 6.97
N PHE A 24 6.87 3.67 6.05
CA PHE A 24 6.95 2.33 5.49
C PHE A 24 7.24 1.26 6.55
N GLU A 25 8.16 1.53 7.48
CA GLU A 25 8.44 0.59 8.58
C GLU A 25 7.23 0.29 9.43
N ASN A 26 6.41 1.31 9.75
CA ASN A 26 5.21 1.10 10.54
C ASN A 26 4.13 0.34 9.76
N ILE A 27 3.97 0.59 8.46
CA ILE A 27 3.09 -0.20 7.58
C ILE A 27 3.55 -1.67 7.57
N LEU A 28 4.86 -1.92 7.40
CA LEU A 28 5.43 -3.26 7.41
C LEU A 28 5.21 -3.97 8.76
N LYS A 29 5.54 -3.31 9.89
CA LYS A 29 5.34 -3.85 11.24
C LYS A 29 3.89 -4.26 11.48
N THR A 30 2.95 -3.40 11.08
CA THR A 30 1.52 -3.69 11.18
C THR A 30 1.12 -4.89 10.33
N TYR A 31 1.66 -5.00 9.11
CA TYR A 31 1.39 -6.13 8.22
C TYR A 31 1.93 -7.44 8.77
N LEU A 32 3.18 -7.48 9.23
CA LEU A 32 3.80 -8.69 9.78
C LEU A 32 3.03 -9.18 11.02
N ARG A 33 2.72 -8.27 11.96
CA ARG A 33 1.90 -8.57 13.15
C ARG A 33 0.54 -9.20 12.82
N LYS A 34 -0.08 -8.77 11.72
CA LYS A 34 -1.39 -9.31 11.26
C LYS A 34 -1.27 -10.63 10.50
N ASN A 35 -0.07 -10.99 10.04
CA ASN A 35 0.16 -12.14 9.17
C ASN A 35 1.33 -13.00 9.72
N PRO A 36 1.11 -13.80 10.78
CA PRO A 36 2.19 -14.53 11.47
C PRO A 36 2.99 -15.46 10.56
N THR A 37 2.35 -16.08 9.56
CA THR A 37 3.06 -16.90 8.56
C THR A 37 4.03 -16.05 7.74
N THR A 38 3.64 -14.83 7.37
CA THR A 38 4.49 -13.92 6.60
C THR A 38 5.61 -13.35 7.47
N GLU A 39 5.32 -13.04 8.74
CA GLU A 39 6.35 -12.70 9.73
C GLU A 39 7.42 -13.78 9.84
N ARG A 40 7.01 -15.05 9.94
CA ARG A 40 7.96 -16.15 10.01
C ARG A 40 8.83 -16.29 8.75
N ILE A 41 8.25 -16.12 7.57
CA ILE A 41 8.99 -16.13 6.30
C ILE A 41 9.95 -14.94 6.24
N TRP A 42 9.51 -13.76 6.67
CA TRP A 42 10.33 -12.55 6.72
C TRP A 42 11.54 -12.71 7.65
N GLU A 43 11.35 -13.27 8.86
CA GLU A 43 12.45 -13.61 9.78
C GLU A 43 13.45 -14.58 9.17
N LEU A 44 12.96 -15.63 8.49
CA LEU A 44 13.82 -16.62 7.84
C LEU A 44 14.67 -15.97 6.74
N ILE A 45 14.06 -15.13 5.90
CA ILE A 45 14.80 -14.45 4.83
C ILE A 45 15.85 -13.49 5.42
N GLN A 46 15.54 -12.76 6.49
CA GLN A 46 16.52 -11.90 7.15
C GLN A 46 17.71 -12.70 7.67
N SER A 47 17.46 -13.89 8.25
CA SER A 47 18.53 -14.75 8.76
C SER A 47 19.42 -15.33 7.67
N LEU A 48 18.92 -15.48 6.44
CA LEU A 48 19.65 -16.10 5.32
C LEU A 48 20.58 -15.10 4.61
N ASP A 49 20.20 -13.83 4.52
CA ASP A 49 20.92 -12.81 3.75
C ASP A 49 21.60 -11.74 4.62
N ASN A 50 21.99 -12.10 5.85
CA ASN A 50 22.60 -11.17 6.82
C ASN A 50 21.80 -9.85 6.96
N GLU A 51 20.48 -9.96 7.04
CA GLU A 51 19.52 -8.84 7.15
C GLU A 51 19.42 -7.92 5.93
N LYS A 52 20.05 -8.26 4.79
CA LYS A 52 20.10 -7.42 3.57
C LYS A 52 18.86 -7.46 2.68
N ILE A 53 17.68 -7.58 3.27
CA ILE A 53 16.43 -7.63 2.51
C ILE A 53 16.17 -6.33 1.74
N CYS A 54 15.83 -6.46 0.46
CA CYS A 54 15.24 -5.39 -0.34
C CYS A 54 13.80 -5.73 -0.74
N TYR A 55 12.96 -4.71 -0.88
CA TYR A 55 11.55 -4.86 -1.26
C TYR A 55 11.35 -4.43 -2.70
N ASP A 56 10.70 -5.27 -3.50
CA ASP A 56 10.34 -4.95 -4.87
C ASP A 56 9.12 -4.00 -4.89
N HIS A 57 8.05 -4.39 -4.19
CA HIS A 57 6.85 -3.58 -4.06
C HIS A 57 6.00 -3.91 -2.83
N PHE A 58 5.16 -2.95 -2.46
CA PHE A 58 4.06 -3.10 -1.50
C PHE A 58 2.72 -2.90 -2.20
N THR A 59 1.74 -3.74 -1.87
CA THR A 59 0.42 -3.72 -2.52
C THR A 59 -0.69 -3.35 -1.55
N PHE A 60 -1.65 -2.55 -2.00
CA PHE A 60 -2.82 -2.09 -1.24
C PHE A 60 -4.10 -2.31 -2.06
N MET A 61 -5.22 -2.49 -1.36
CA MET A 61 -6.55 -2.55 -1.97
C MET A 61 -7.45 -1.51 -1.33
N THR A 62 -8.25 -0.83 -2.13
CA THR A 62 -9.15 0.25 -1.73
C THR A 62 -10.53 0.09 -2.36
N LEU A 63 -11.48 0.94 -1.97
CA LEU A 63 -12.83 0.96 -2.49
C LEU A 63 -13.07 2.30 -3.21
N LYS A 64 -13.27 2.27 -4.52
CA LYS A 64 -13.51 3.50 -5.31
C LYS A 64 -14.91 4.04 -5.05
N VAL A 65 -15.05 4.79 -3.97
CA VAL A 65 -16.29 5.44 -3.56
C VAL A 65 -15.96 6.60 -2.61
N GLU A 66 -16.57 7.77 -2.80
CA GLU A 66 -16.56 8.89 -1.84
C GLU A 66 -15.17 9.25 -1.25
N GLY A 67 -14.13 9.22 -2.07
CA GLY A 67 -12.76 9.55 -1.62
C GLY A 67 -12.04 8.44 -0.86
N TYR A 68 -12.52 7.19 -0.93
CA TYR A 68 -11.87 6.00 -0.37
C TYR A 68 -11.07 5.16 -1.40
N GLY A 69 -10.93 5.66 -2.63
CA GLY A 69 -10.20 4.99 -3.72
C GLY A 69 -8.68 5.10 -3.58
N ILE A 70 -7.95 4.85 -4.67
CA ILE A 70 -6.47 4.91 -4.68
C ILE A 70 -5.95 6.28 -4.18
N ASP A 71 -6.60 7.37 -4.57
CA ASP A 71 -6.17 8.74 -4.28
C ASP A 71 -6.10 9.05 -2.78
N SER A 72 -6.90 8.36 -1.97
CA SER A 72 -6.93 8.55 -0.51
C SER A 72 -5.61 8.19 0.16
N LEU A 73 -4.91 7.20 -0.39
CA LEU A 73 -3.63 6.70 0.10
C LEU A 73 -2.45 7.20 -0.73
N SER A 74 -2.59 7.23 -2.07
CA SER A 74 -1.50 7.58 -2.98
C SER A 74 -1.04 9.03 -2.85
N SER A 75 -1.96 9.94 -2.50
CA SER A 75 -1.67 11.37 -2.35
C SER A 75 -0.54 11.66 -1.35
N PHE A 76 -0.45 10.89 -0.26
CA PHE A 76 0.67 10.98 0.68
C PHE A 76 2.00 10.67 -0.02
N PHE A 77 2.10 9.53 -0.70
CA PHE A 77 3.34 9.09 -1.34
C PHE A 77 3.73 10.00 -2.51
N MET A 78 2.76 10.55 -3.23
CA MET A 78 3.03 11.53 -4.30
C MET A 78 3.65 12.83 -3.77
N ASN A 79 3.34 13.24 -2.52
CA ASN A 79 4.04 14.36 -1.87
C ASN A 79 5.51 14.05 -1.54
N TYR A 80 5.89 12.78 -1.55
CA TYR A 80 7.27 12.30 -1.46
C TYR A 80 7.86 11.97 -2.83
N GLY A 81 7.24 12.41 -3.94
CA GLY A 81 7.81 12.26 -5.27
C GLY A 81 7.57 10.91 -5.94
N TYR A 82 6.73 10.03 -5.36
CA TYR A 82 6.22 8.88 -6.10
C TYR A 82 5.41 9.35 -7.33
N LYS A 83 5.56 8.63 -8.45
CA LYS A 83 4.88 8.94 -9.72
C LYS A 83 4.08 7.75 -10.20
N ILE A 84 2.94 8.00 -10.83
CA ILE A 84 2.16 6.94 -11.50
C ILE A 84 3.01 6.37 -12.64
N GLY A 85 3.33 5.08 -12.57
CA GLY A 85 4.09 4.38 -13.61
C GLY A 85 3.21 3.71 -14.67
N GLY A 86 1.93 3.52 -14.37
CA GLY A 86 0.95 2.93 -15.30
C GLY A 86 -0.20 2.25 -14.57
N GLY A 87 -1.10 1.63 -15.32
CA GLY A 87 -2.28 0.97 -14.77
C GLY A 87 -2.90 -0.07 -15.70
N LEU A 88 -3.65 -0.99 -15.09
CA LEU A 88 -4.45 -2.01 -15.77
C LEU A 88 -5.87 -2.01 -15.20
N ASP A 89 -6.85 -2.09 -16.10
CA ASP A 89 -8.24 -2.34 -15.73
C ASP A 89 -8.56 -3.84 -15.87
N PHE A 90 -9.32 -4.37 -14.92
CA PHE A 90 -9.79 -5.75 -14.89
C PHE A 90 -11.33 -5.77 -14.89
N PRO A 91 -11.99 -5.58 -16.04
CA PRO A 91 -13.45 -5.39 -16.10
C PRO A 91 -14.24 -6.52 -15.45
N LYS A 92 -13.83 -7.79 -15.67
CA LYS A 92 -14.49 -8.95 -15.04
C LYS A 92 -14.42 -8.94 -13.52
N LYS A 93 -13.39 -8.32 -12.95
CA LYS A 93 -13.19 -8.21 -11.50
C LYS A 93 -13.71 -6.88 -10.93
N LYS A 94 -14.24 -5.98 -11.78
CA LYS A 94 -14.66 -4.62 -11.41
C LYS A 94 -13.56 -3.89 -10.65
N LEU A 95 -12.31 -4.01 -11.12
CA LEU A 95 -11.10 -3.59 -10.43
C LEU A 95 -10.22 -2.76 -11.37
N ARG A 96 -9.66 -1.66 -10.86
CA ARG A 96 -8.56 -0.93 -11.47
C ARG A 96 -7.31 -1.07 -10.62
N GLY A 97 -6.16 -1.32 -11.24
CA GLY A 97 -4.86 -1.31 -10.58
C GLY A 97 -3.95 -0.22 -11.14
N LEU A 98 -3.27 0.52 -10.26
CA LEU A 98 -2.20 1.45 -10.60
C LEU A 98 -0.91 1.02 -9.91
N TRP A 99 0.23 1.29 -10.54
CA TRP A 99 1.53 1.18 -9.87
C TRP A 99 2.26 2.52 -9.85
N PHE A 100 3.09 2.72 -8.84
CA PHE A 100 3.81 3.95 -8.57
C PHE A 100 5.31 3.68 -8.47
N SER A 101 6.10 4.40 -9.25
CA SER A 101 7.56 4.38 -9.16
C SER A 101 8.03 5.23 -7.97
N PRO A 102 9.01 4.74 -7.18
CA PRO A 102 9.58 5.52 -6.09
C PRO A 102 10.34 6.75 -6.62
N PRO A 103 10.55 7.78 -5.78
CA PRO A 103 11.52 8.84 -6.08
C PRO A 103 12.95 8.28 -6.09
N ASP A 104 13.85 9.01 -6.73
CA ASP A 104 15.29 8.74 -6.60
C ASP A 104 15.72 9.02 -5.15
N VAL A 105 16.53 8.15 -4.56
CA VAL A 105 17.14 8.33 -3.23
C VAL A 105 18.59 7.86 -3.30
N ILE A 106 19.46 8.44 -2.46
CA ILE A 106 20.84 7.98 -2.37
C ILE A 106 20.84 6.67 -1.57
N VAL A 107 21.25 5.58 -2.22
CA VAL A 107 21.37 4.25 -1.61
C VAL A 107 22.85 3.89 -1.56
N PRO A 108 23.45 3.66 -0.37
CA PRO A 108 24.82 3.14 -0.25
C PRO A 108 24.98 1.79 -0.96
N ASP A 109 26.21 1.40 -1.31
CA ASP A 109 26.49 0.12 -1.98
C ASP A 109 26.02 -1.09 -1.16
N ASP A 110 26.02 -0.98 0.16
CA ASP A 110 25.52 -1.99 1.10
C ASP A 110 24.11 -1.66 1.64
N GLY A 111 23.43 -0.67 1.05
CA GLY A 111 22.12 -0.18 1.47
C GLY A 111 21.02 -1.22 1.30
N HIS A 112 20.35 -1.56 2.41
CA HIS A 112 19.28 -2.54 2.47
C HIS A 112 18.18 -2.14 3.45
N GLY A 113 17.10 -2.90 3.46
CA GLY A 113 15.91 -2.65 4.27
C GLY A 113 15.20 -1.36 3.87
N LEU A 114 14.23 -0.96 4.70
CA LEU A 114 13.50 0.30 4.50
C LEU A 114 14.27 1.52 5.00
N GLY A 115 15.22 1.34 5.92
CA GLY A 115 16.01 2.42 6.51
C GLY A 115 17.08 2.99 5.59
N ASN A 116 17.78 2.13 4.84
CA ASN A 116 18.95 2.53 4.03
C ASN A 116 18.96 1.92 2.61
N GLY A 117 17.93 1.15 2.24
CA GLY A 117 17.82 0.51 0.93
C GLY A 117 17.00 1.31 -0.10
N PRO A 118 16.83 0.75 -1.30
CA PRO A 118 15.92 1.29 -2.30
C PRO A 118 14.49 1.29 -1.78
N LEU A 119 13.74 2.35 -2.06
CA LEU A 119 12.32 2.43 -1.70
C LEU A 119 11.49 1.47 -2.59
N PRO A 120 10.48 0.78 -2.02
CA PRO A 120 9.64 -0.13 -2.80
C PRO A 120 8.76 0.63 -3.78
N ARG A 121 8.41 -0.02 -4.91
CA ARG A 121 7.27 0.42 -5.73
C ARG A 121 5.98 0.25 -4.93
N LEU A 122 4.94 0.99 -5.29
CA LEU A 122 3.61 0.79 -4.72
C LEU A 122 2.67 0.28 -5.79
N VAL A 123 1.86 -0.72 -5.46
CA VAL A 123 0.77 -1.20 -6.30
C VAL A 123 -0.52 -0.97 -5.52
N MET A 124 -1.50 -0.30 -6.13
CA MET A 124 -2.77 -0.01 -5.47
C MET A 124 -3.91 -0.40 -6.38
N GLY A 125 -4.78 -1.27 -5.89
CA GLY A 125 -6.04 -1.63 -6.55
C GLY A 125 -7.21 -0.89 -5.94
N GLU A 126 -8.20 -0.52 -6.75
CA GLU A 126 -9.51 -0.04 -6.29
C GLU A 126 -10.65 -0.84 -6.93
N ILE A 127 -11.56 -1.32 -6.09
CA ILE A 127 -12.82 -1.89 -6.57
C ILE A 127 -13.73 -0.76 -7.01
N LEU A 128 -14.25 -0.87 -8.24
CA LEU A 128 -15.22 0.05 -8.82
C LEU A 128 -16.58 -0.23 -8.17
N VAL A 129 -16.83 0.38 -7.01
CA VAL A 129 -18.02 0.10 -6.19
C VAL A 129 -19.30 0.34 -6.98
N ASP A 130 -19.34 1.37 -7.83
CA ASP A 130 -20.50 1.71 -8.67
C ASP A 130 -20.83 0.64 -9.73
N GLU A 131 -19.92 -0.31 -9.99
CA GLU A 131 -20.16 -1.45 -10.86
C GLU A 131 -20.68 -2.68 -10.10
N LEU A 132 -20.72 -2.66 -8.77
CA LEU A 132 -21.28 -3.73 -7.95
C LEU A 132 -22.82 -3.72 -7.98
N SER A 133 -23.45 -4.77 -7.44
CA SER A 133 -24.90 -4.80 -7.25
C SER A 133 -25.37 -3.63 -6.36
N PRO A 134 -26.60 -3.09 -6.56
CA PRO A 134 -27.15 -2.05 -5.69
C PRO A 134 -27.14 -2.43 -4.20
N GLU A 135 -27.33 -3.72 -3.90
CA GLU A 135 -27.27 -4.26 -2.54
C GLU A 135 -25.87 -4.13 -1.95
N SER A 136 -24.83 -4.57 -2.65
CA SER A 136 -23.43 -4.42 -2.22
C SER A 136 -23.01 -2.96 -2.11
N GLN A 137 -23.45 -2.11 -3.04
CA GLN A 137 -23.22 -0.67 -2.98
C GLN A 137 -23.83 -0.05 -1.71
N ALA A 138 -25.09 -0.39 -1.41
CA ALA A 138 -25.78 0.12 -0.22
C ALA A 138 -25.09 -0.34 1.08
N ILE A 139 -24.65 -1.60 1.14
CA ILE A 139 -23.89 -2.13 2.28
C ILE A 139 -22.59 -1.36 2.45
N ILE A 140 -21.79 -1.19 1.39
CA ILE A 140 -20.50 -0.47 1.50
C ILE A 140 -20.74 0.97 1.96
N ARG A 141 -21.64 1.70 1.29
CA ARG A 141 -21.92 3.12 1.57
C ARG A 141 -22.49 3.35 2.98
N LYS A 142 -23.22 2.39 3.55
CA LYS A 142 -23.72 2.46 4.94
C LYS A 142 -22.62 2.74 5.96
N TYR A 143 -21.41 2.25 5.73
CA TYR A 143 -20.29 2.31 6.67
C TYR A 143 -19.38 3.52 6.47
N LEU A 144 -19.40 4.11 5.28
CA LEU A 144 -18.51 5.22 4.94
C LEU A 144 -19.04 6.53 5.52
N LYS A 145 -18.12 7.45 5.78
CA LYS A 145 -18.42 8.79 6.25
C LYS A 145 -17.80 9.80 5.28
N PRO A 146 -18.44 10.97 5.09
CA PRO A 146 -17.82 12.06 4.36
C PRO A 146 -16.41 12.31 4.88
N GLU A 147 -15.44 12.46 3.98
CA GLU A 147 -14.03 12.75 4.29
C GLU A 147 -13.26 11.66 5.07
N GLY A 148 -13.87 10.51 5.39
CA GLY A 148 -13.19 9.48 6.16
C GLY A 148 -11.97 8.90 5.43
N GLY A 149 -11.97 8.90 4.09
CA GLY A 149 -10.83 8.51 3.27
C GLY A 149 -9.53 9.27 3.58
N LYS A 150 -9.59 10.49 4.13
CA LYS A 150 -8.41 11.25 4.57
C LYS A 150 -7.58 10.53 5.65
N GLN A 151 -8.17 9.55 6.34
CA GLN A 151 -7.48 8.77 7.37
C GLN A 151 -6.77 7.52 6.80
N ALA A 152 -6.73 7.31 5.48
CA ALA A 152 -6.20 6.11 4.83
C ALA A 152 -4.78 5.73 5.28
N LEU A 153 -3.86 6.70 5.30
CA LEU A 153 -2.48 6.44 5.72
C LEU A 153 -2.40 6.03 7.20
N LEU A 154 -3.10 6.77 8.07
CA LEU A 154 -3.12 6.46 9.51
C LEU A 154 -3.74 5.09 9.77
N SER A 155 -4.81 4.75 9.04
CA SER A 155 -5.44 3.43 9.04
C SER A 155 -4.46 2.33 8.62
N SER A 156 -3.67 2.55 7.57
CA SER A 156 -2.64 1.62 7.10
C SER A 156 -1.55 1.37 8.15
N ILE A 157 -1.06 2.45 8.77
CA ILE A 157 -0.04 2.43 9.83
C ILE A 157 -0.54 1.69 11.07
N LEU A 158 -1.77 1.97 11.53
CA LEU A 158 -2.33 1.36 12.74
C LEU A 158 -2.84 -0.07 12.50
N GLY A 159 -3.24 -0.37 11.26
CA GLY A 159 -3.91 -1.61 10.90
C GLY A 159 -5.37 -1.63 11.34
N SER A 160 -6.04 -0.49 11.35
CA SER A 160 -7.41 -0.33 11.83
C SER A 160 -8.34 0.09 10.70
N LEU A 161 -9.59 -0.34 10.75
CA LEU A 161 -10.63 0.18 9.85
C LEU A 161 -10.96 1.63 10.21
N ILE A 162 -11.28 2.43 9.20
CA ILE A 162 -11.81 3.80 9.39
C ILE A 162 -13.32 3.78 9.63
N TRP A 163 -13.96 2.66 9.32
CA TRP A 163 -15.37 2.39 9.54
C TRP A 163 -15.57 1.26 10.55
N GLU A 164 -16.80 1.14 11.06
CA GLU A 164 -17.19 0.05 11.94
C GLU A 164 -17.11 -1.31 11.24
N LYS A 165 -16.81 -2.38 11.99
CA LYS A 165 -16.75 -3.72 11.41
C LYS A 165 -18.13 -4.13 10.86
N PRO A 166 -18.23 -4.59 9.60
CA PRO A 166 -19.50 -5.03 9.05
C PRO A 166 -20.01 -6.30 9.73
N THR A 167 -21.32 -6.54 9.64
CA THR A 167 -21.90 -7.81 10.11
C THR A 167 -21.44 -8.96 9.22
N TRP A 168 -21.51 -10.18 9.76
CA TRP A 168 -21.15 -11.39 9.00
C TRP A 168 -22.00 -11.56 7.73
N SER A 169 -23.31 -11.28 7.81
CA SER A 169 -24.21 -11.37 6.65
C SER A 169 -23.85 -10.38 5.56
N GLU A 170 -23.49 -9.15 5.92
CA GLU A 170 -23.07 -8.11 4.97
C GLU A 170 -21.73 -8.45 4.32
N PHE A 171 -20.77 -8.96 5.11
CA PHE A 171 -19.52 -9.47 4.57
C PHE A 171 -19.75 -10.60 3.57
N LYS A 172 -20.59 -11.58 3.92
CA LYS A 172 -20.90 -12.73 3.06
C LYS A 172 -21.56 -12.29 1.75
N GLN A 173 -22.51 -11.36 1.82
CA GLN A 173 -23.18 -10.79 0.64
C GLN A 173 -22.17 -10.20 -0.34
N ILE A 174 -21.21 -9.39 0.16
CA ILE A 174 -20.18 -8.80 -0.69
C ILE A 174 -19.22 -9.88 -1.21
N ALA A 175 -18.84 -10.86 -0.37
CA ALA A 175 -17.89 -11.90 -0.74
C ALA A 175 -18.44 -12.84 -1.84
N GLU A 176 -19.74 -13.13 -1.82
CA GLU A 176 -20.42 -13.92 -2.86
C GLU A 176 -20.40 -13.21 -4.24
N GLU A 177 -20.35 -11.88 -4.25
CA GLU A 177 -20.23 -11.09 -5.49
C GLU A 177 -18.78 -10.83 -5.90
N ASN A 178 -17.94 -10.39 -4.95
CA ASN A 178 -16.57 -9.95 -5.20
C ASN A 178 -15.69 -10.14 -3.95
N GLU A 179 -14.86 -11.18 -3.98
CA GLU A 179 -13.94 -11.51 -2.88
C GLU A 179 -12.96 -10.37 -2.55
N LEU A 180 -12.49 -9.62 -3.56
CA LEU A 180 -11.57 -8.50 -3.34
C LEU A 180 -12.27 -7.30 -2.69
N ALA A 181 -13.52 -7.06 -3.03
CA ALA A 181 -14.36 -6.06 -2.36
C ALA A 181 -14.55 -6.43 -0.89
N ALA A 182 -14.90 -7.69 -0.61
CA ALA A 182 -15.06 -8.18 0.75
C ALA A 182 -13.75 -8.10 1.55
N TRP A 183 -12.62 -8.46 0.94
CA TRP A 183 -11.30 -8.34 1.54
C TRP A 183 -10.97 -6.90 1.91
N ALA A 184 -11.14 -5.96 0.97
CA ALA A 184 -10.89 -4.53 1.22
C ALA A 184 -11.83 -3.99 2.30
N PHE A 185 -13.07 -4.46 2.35
CA PHE A 185 -14.07 -4.01 3.30
C PHE A 185 -13.76 -4.39 4.76
N ILE A 186 -13.09 -5.52 5.00
CA ILE A 186 -12.71 -5.96 6.36
C ILE A 186 -11.26 -5.67 6.74
N ASN A 187 -10.37 -5.40 5.77
CA ASN A 187 -8.97 -5.09 6.02
C ASN A 187 -8.63 -3.59 5.88
N GLY A 188 -9.50 -2.81 5.23
CA GLY A 188 -9.28 -1.40 4.97
C GLY A 188 -7.97 -1.17 4.22
N TYR A 189 -7.20 -0.18 4.66
CA TYR A 189 -5.92 0.20 4.05
C TYR A 189 -4.71 -0.60 4.57
N THR A 190 -4.95 -1.72 5.25
CA THR A 190 -3.85 -2.63 5.61
C THR A 190 -3.15 -3.09 4.32
N MET A 191 -1.82 -3.17 4.34
CA MET A 191 -1.06 -3.73 3.21
C MET A 191 -1.59 -5.13 2.88
N ASN A 192 -1.82 -5.39 1.59
CA ASN A 192 -2.33 -6.67 1.09
C ASN A 192 -1.20 -7.70 1.02
N HIS A 193 -0.07 -7.30 0.41
CA HIS A 193 1.14 -8.10 0.41
C HIS A 193 2.38 -7.23 0.17
N LEU A 194 3.53 -7.84 0.42
CA LEU A 194 4.84 -7.36 0.00
C LEU A 194 5.48 -8.37 -0.94
N ALA A 195 6.42 -7.90 -1.76
CA ALA A 195 7.31 -8.75 -2.54
C ALA A 195 8.76 -8.40 -2.23
N PHE A 196 9.59 -9.43 -2.07
CA PHE A 196 11.04 -9.27 -1.92
C PHE A 196 11.70 -9.14 -3.30
N ALA A 197 12.70 -8.28 -3.38
CA ALA A 197 13.56 -8.16 -4.56
C ALA A 197 14.59 -9.30 -4.57
N VAL A 198 14.15 -10.52 -4.92
CA VAL A 198 14.98 -11.75 -4.85
C VAL A 198 16.30 -11.62 -5.63
N HIS A 199 16.32 -10.87 -6.73
CA HIS A 199 17.53 -10.60 -7.52
C HIS A 199 18.61 -9.78 -6.78
N ARG A 200 18.31 -9.28 -5.57
CA ARG A 200 19.24 -8.56 -4.69
C ARG A 200 19.68 -9.38 -3.47
N LEU A 201 19.15 -10.59 -3.30
CA LEU A 201 19.61 -11.52 -2.27
C LEU A 201 20.92 -12.18 -2.74
N ASN A 202 21.82 -12.51 -1.81
CA ASN A 202 23.08 -13.20 -2.11
C ASN A 202 22.96 -14.72 -2.10
#